data_AF-A0A8J6GQM6-F1
#
_entry.id   AF-A0A8J6GQM6-F1
#
_cell.length_a   1.000
_cell.length_b   1.000
_cell.length_c   1.000
_cell.angle_alpha   90.00
_cell.angle_beta   90.00
_cell.angle_gamma   90.00
#
_symmetry.space_group_name_H-M   'P 1'
#
loop_
_entity.id
_entity.type
_entity.pdbx_description
1 polymer ?
#
loop_
_entity_poly.entity_id
_entity_poly.type
_entity_poly.pdbx_seq_one_letter_code
_entity_poly.pdbx_strand_id
1 'polypeptide(L)' 'WDRWQNSHTHCMWQMTLSQRRNLYATLRMQGDMEQELALSNKQLLTVRQNALHQLFAKEHQQYQQELSQLGKAFYEERL' A
#
# COMPACT_ATOMS: atom_id res chain seq x y z
N TRP A 1 16.43 54.65 11.64
CA TRP A 1 17.13 53.38 11.90
C TRP A 1 16.17 52.24 12.20
N ASP A 2 15.19 52.40 13.10
CA ASP A 2 14.21 51.34 13.45
C ASP A 2 13.42 50.74 12.28
N ARG A 3 13.03 51.54 11.28
CA ARG A 3 12.23 51.05 10.15
C ARG A 3 12.96 49.99 9.31
N TRP A 4 14.25 50.18 9.07
CA TRP A 4 15.06 49.22 8.32
C TRP A 4 15.25 47.92 9.10
N GLN A 5 15.53 48.04 10.40
CA GLN A 5 15.75 46.91 11.28
C GLN A 5 14.48 46.06 11.44
N ASN A 6 13.32 46.70 11.62
CA ASN A 6 12.02 46.00 11.64
C ASN A 6 11.71 45.29 10.31
N SER A 7 11.96 45.94 9.17
CA SER A 7 11.77 45.32 7.86
C SER A 7 12.69 44.12 7.65
N HIS A 8 13.94 44.22 8.12
CA HIS A 8 14.91 43.15 8.03
C HIS A 8 14.50 41.94 8.87
N THR A 9 14.13 42.16 10.14
CA THR A 9 13.62 41.10 11.03
C THR A 9 12.35 40.45 10.47
N HIS A 10 11.44 41.24 9.90
CA HIS A 10 10.23 40.71 9.27
C HIS A 10 10.53 39.82 8.06
N CYS A 11 11.46 40.24 7.18
CA CYS A 11 11.89 39.46 6.03
C CYS A 11 12.54 38.12 6.46
N MET A 12 13.41 38.15 7.48
CA MET A 12 14.02 36.93 8.02
C MET A 12 12.98 35.96 8.60
N TRP A 13 11.98 36.48 9.31
CA TRP A 13 10.86 35.67 9.82
C TRP A 13 10.04 35.03 8.70
N GLN A 14 9.72 35.79 7.65
CA GLN A 14 8.98 35.25 6.50
C GLN A 14 9.76 34.15 5.77
N MET A 15 11.07 34.31 5.58
CA MET A 15 11.91 33.28 4.96
C MET A 15 11.92 31.99 5.79
N THR A 16 12.12 32.11 7.10
CA THR A 16 12.16 30.96 8.01
C THR A 16 10.82 30.22 8.06
N LEU A 17 9.70 30.95 8.09
CA LEU A 17 8.36 30.37 8.06
C LEU A 17 8.09 29.66 6.73
N SER A 18 8.49 30.25 5.60
CA SER A 18 8.32 29.65 4.28
C SER A 18 9.12 28.35 4.14
N GLN A 19 10.37 28.33 4.61
CA GLN A 19 11.19 27.11 4.66
C GLN A 19 10.53 26.00 5.48
N ARG A 20 10.02 26.33 6.68
CA ARG A 20 9.32 25.35 7.53
C ARG A 20 8.04 24.83 6.87
N ARG A 21 7.25 25.71 6.25
CA ARG A 21 6.04 25.31 5.52
C ARG A 21 6.35 24.35 4.37
N ASN A 22 7.43 24.60 3.62
CA ASN A 22 7.88 23.71 2.56
C ASN A 22 8.29 22.34 3.11
N LEU A 23 9.03 22.28 4.22
CA LEU A 23 9.39 21.03 4.89
C LEU A 23 8.16 20.23 5.34
N TYR A 24 7.20 20.89 5.99
CA TYR A 24 5.96 20.22 6.41
C TYR A 24 5.10 19.76 5.24
N ALA A 25 5.09 20.50 4.11
CA ALA A 25 4.42 20.07 2.90
C ALA A 25 5.05 18.79 2.34
N THR A 26 6.38 18.74 2.24
CA THR A 26 7.11 17.54 1.79
C THR A 26 6.85 16.35 2.71
N LEU A 27 6.93 16.53 4.03
CA LEU A 27 6.67 15.45 5.01
C LEU A 27 5.22 14.94 4.92
N ARG A 28 4.25 15.83 4.75
CA ARG A 28 2.86 15.44 4.54
C ARG A 28 2.70 14.62 3.26
N MET A 29 3.26 15.09 2.16
CA MET A 29 3.19 14.37 0.88
C MET A 29 3.86 12.99 0.95
N GLN A 30 4.95 12.85 1.70
CA GLN A 30 5.58 11.55 1.96
C GLN A 30 4.64 10.62 2.75
N GLY A 31 4.03 11.11 3.82
CA GLY A 31 3.06 10.34 4.60
C GLY A 31 1.84 9.90 3.78
N ASP A 32 1.28 10.81 2.98
CA ASP A 32 0.16 10.51 2.09
C ASP A 32 0.56 9.45 1.05
N MET A 33 1.75 9.57 0.46
CA MET A 33 2.28 8.59 -0.49
C MET A 33 2.47 7.20 0.15
N GLU A 34 3.04 7.12 1.35
CA GLU A 34 3.21 5.86 2.08
C GLU A 34 1.86 5.20 2.38
N GLN A 35 0.86 5.99 2.77
CA GLN A 35 -0.50 5.50 3.02
C GLN A 35 -1.13 4.94 1.74
N GLU A 36 -1.06 5.67 0.62
CA GLU A 36 -1.58 5.22 -0.67
C GLU A 36 -0.89 3.95 -1.17
N LEU A 37 0.44 3.86 -1.02
CA LEU A 37 1.21 2.65 -1.34
C LEU A 37 0.79 1.46 -0.48
N ALA A 38 0.55 1.68 0.82
CA ALA A 38 0.09 0.62 1.72
C ALA A 38 -1.31 0.11 1.34
N LEU A 39 -2.23 1.02 0.95
CA LEU A 39 -3.57 0.65 0.50
C LEU A 39 -3.52 -0.11 -0.84
N SER A 40 -2.75 0.37 -1.80
CA SER A 40 -2.55 -0.29 -3.09
C SER A 40 -1.94 -1.69 -2.93
N ASN A 41 -0.93 -1.84 -2.06
CA ASN A 41 -0.33 -3.14 -1.77
C ASN A 41 -1.34 -4.12 -1.14
N LYS A 42 -2.19 -3.65 -0.22
CA LYS A 42 -3.26 -4.50 0.35
C LYS A 42 -4.21 -5.00 -0.74
N GLN A 43 -4.66 -4.10 -1.62
CA GLN A 43 -5.55 -4.46 -2.74
C GLN A 43 -4.87 -5.46 -3.69
N LEU A 44 -3.61 -5.23 -4.04
CA LEU A 44 -2.83 -6.14 -4.88
C LEU A 44 -2.70 -7.54 -4.27
N LEU A 45 -2.43 -7.62 -2.96
CA LEU A 45 -2.35 -8.90 -2.26
C LEU A 45 -3.68 -9.65 -2.28
N THR A 46 -4.80 -8.97 -2.03
CA THR A 46 -6.14 -9.58 -2.13
C THR A 46 -6.42 -10.12 -3.52
N VAL A 47 -6.11 -9.35 -4.57
CA VAL A 47 -6.29 -9.80 -5.96
C VAL A 47 -5.43 -11.03 -6.25
N ARG A 48 -4.16 -11.02 -5.83
CA ARG A 48 -3.25 -12.17 -6.02
C ARG A 48 -3.72 -13.41 -5.27
N GLN A 49 -4.14 -13.27 -4.03
CA GLN A 49 -4.68 -14.38 -3.24
C GLN A 49 -5.91 -14.98 -3.91
N ASN A 50 -6.85 -14.14 -4.36
CA ASN A 50 -8.04 -14.60 -5.06
C ASN A 50 -7.71 -15.33 -6.37
N ALA A 51 -6.77 -14.79 -7.16
CA ALA A 51 -6.32 -15.44 -8.39
C ALA A 51 -5.67 -16.81 -8.12
N LEU A 52 -4.86 -16.90 -7.07
CA LEU A 52 -4.21 -18.14 -6.65
C LEU A 52 -5.22 -19.17 -6.14
N HIS A 53 -6.21 -18.76 -5.34
CA HIS A 53 -7.32 -19.64 -4.94
C HIS A 53 -8.11 -20.18 -6.14
N GLN A 54 -8.38 -19.33 -7.14
CA GLN A 54 -9.07 -19.77 -8.35
C GLN A 54 -8.24 -20.77 -9.16
N LEU A 55 -6.92 -20.56 -9.24
CA LEU A 55 -6.03 -21.48 -9.93
C LEU A 55 -6.00 -22.84 -9.24
N PHE A 56 -5.80 -22.87 -7.91
CA PHE A 56 -5.83 -24.11 -7.15
C PHE A 56 -7.19 -24.81 -7.17
N ALA A 57 -8.30 -24.08 -7.17
CA ALA A 57 -9.61 -24.70 -7.30
C ALA A 57 -9.76 -25.45 -8.64
N LYS A 58 -9.26 -24.87 -9.73
CA LYS A 58 -9.26 -25.51 -11.05
C LYS A 58 -8.36 -26.75 -11.09
N GLU A 59 -7.14 -26.63 -10.57
CA GLU A 59 -6.19 -27.75 -10.50
C GLU A 59 -6.73 -28.89 -9.63
N HIS A 60 -7.31 -28.56 -8.47
CA HIS A 60 -7.93 -29.55 -7.59
C HIS A 60 -9.08 -30.29 -8.29
N GLN A 61 -9.93 -29.57 -9.02
CA GLN A 61 -11.00 -30.19 -9.79
C GLN A 61 -10.44 -31.12 -10.88
N GLN A 62 -9.40 -30.70 -11.60
CA GLN A 62 -8.76 -31.52 -12.61
C GLN A 62 -8.18 -32.81 -11.99
N TYR A 63 -7.41 -32.70 -10.91
CA TYR A 63 -6.82 -33.87 -10.27
C TYR A 63 -7.87 -34.80 -9.66
N GLN A 64 -8.95 -34.26 -9.11
CA GLN A 64 -10.04 -35.10 -8.59
C GLN A 64 -10.69 -35.91 -9.71
N GLN A 65 -10.84 -35.34 -10.91
CA GLN A 65 -11.33 -36.07 -12.08
C GLN A 65 -10.36 -37.17 -12.50
N GLU A 66 -9.06 -36.87 -12.61
CA GLU A 66 -8.03 -37.85 -12.94
C GLU A 66 -7.97 -38.99 -11.91
N LEU A 67 -8.05 -38.69 -10.61
CA LEU A 67 -8.09 -39.67 -9.55
C LEU A 67 -9.35 -40.54 -9.64
N SER A 68 -10.51 -39.94 -9.91
CA SER A 68 -11.77 -40.68 -10.05
C SER A 68 -11.74 -41.70 -11.18
N GLN A 69 -11.07 -41.38 -12.29
CA GLN A 69 -10.85 -42.32 -13.41
C GLN A 69 -9.98 -43.53 -12.98
N LEU A 70 -9.07 -43.31 -12.04
CA LEU A 70 -8.25 -44.36 -11.42
C LEU A 70 -8.95 -45.07 -10.25
N GLY A 71 -10.20 -44.73 -9.94
CA GLY A 71 -10.93 -45.25 -8.77
C GLY A 71 -10.40 -44.76 -7.43
N LYS A 72 -9.62 -43.68 -7.42
CA LYS A 72 -9.06 -43.04 -6.22
C LYS A 72 -9.75 -41.71 -5.96
N ALA A 73 -9.57 -41.16 -4.76
CA ALA A 73 -10.06 -39.83 -4.39
C ALA A 73 -9.07 -39.18 -3.41
N PHE A 74 -9.13 -37.86 -3.29
CA PHE A 74 -8.41 -37.16 -2.23
C PHE A 74 -8.90 -37.58 -0.85
N TYR A 75 -7.98 -37.59 0.10
CA TYR A 75 -8.30 -37.79 1.51
C TYR A 75 -8.83 -36.47 2.09
N GLU A 76 -10.05 -36.50 2.61
CA GLU A 76 -10.65 -35.39 3.34
C GLU A 76 -10.86 -35.80 4.79
N GLU A 77 -10.12 -35.16 5.70
CA GLU A 77 -10.32 -35.34 7.14
C GLU A 77 -11.61 -34.62 7.55
N ARG A 78 -12.59 -35.37 8.06
CA ARG A 78 -13.84 -34.81 8.57
C ARG A 78 -13.63 -34.41 10.03
N LEU A 79 -13.75 -33.11 10.31
CA LEU A 79 -13.84 -32.54 11.66
C LEU A 79 -15.23 -32.73 12.26
#